data_AF-A0A7X6CFJ5-F1
#
_entry.id   AF-A0A7X6CFJ5-F1
#
_cell.length_a   1.000
_cell.length_b   1.000
_cell.length_c   1.000
_cell.angle_alpha   90.00
_cell.angle_beta   90.00
_cell.angle_gamma   90.00
#
_symmetry.space_group_name_H-M   'P 1'
#
loop_
_entity.id
_entity.type
_entity.pdbx_description
1 polymer ?
#
loop_
_entity_poly.entity_id
_entity_poly.type
_entity_poly.pdbx_seq_one_letter_code
_entity_poly.pdbx_strand_id
1 'polypeptide(L)' 'MRLAERHIIKSTEPRFAPIDALAFQSKNLYNAANYVIRQNSIYGWGYLNYHKMAQLMKSHPAYQA' A
#
# COMPACT_ATOMS: atom_id res chain seq x y z
N MET A 1 22.14 3.65 24.36
CA MET A 1 21.75 3.40 22.95
C MET A 1 21.77 1.89 22.73
N ARG A 2 20.70 1.27 22.23
CA ARG A 2 20.70 -0.18 21.94
C ARG A 2 21.16 -0.39 20.50
N LEU A 3 22.16 -1.24 20.30
CA LEU A 3 22.58 -1.67 18.96
C LEU A 3 21.52 -2.64 18.42
N ALA A 4 21.00 -2.38 17.23
CA ALA A 4 20.10 -3.26 16.52
C ALA A 4 20.76 -3.73 15.21
N GLU A 5 20.44 -4.94 14.80
CA GLU A 5 20.90 -5.48 13.53
C GLU A 5 20.27 -4.70 12.36
N ARG A 6 21.06 -4.48 11.30
CA ARG A 6 20.61 -3.80 10.08
C ARG A 6 20.98 -4.63 8.86
N HIS A 7 19.96 -5.06 8.12
CA HIS A 7 20.13 -5.64 6.79
C HIS A 7 19.88 -4.56 5.74
N ILE A 8 20.89 -4.27 4.92
CA ILE A 8 20.75 -3.39 3.75
C ILE A 8 20.54 -4.31 2.55
N ILE A 9 19.47 -4.08 1.79
CA ILE A 9 19.19 -4.81 0.54
C ILE A 9 19.57 -3.89 -0.62
N LYS A 10 20.63 -4.26 -1.34
CA LYS A 10 21.09 -3.53 -2.54
C LYS A 10 20.35 -3.99 -3.78
N SER A 11 20.33 -3.16 -4.83
CA SER A 11 19.73 -3.51 -6.13
C SER A 11 20.33 -4.74 -6.81
N THR A 12 21.56 -5.11 -6.45
CA THR A 12 22.26 -6.30 -6.95
C THR A 12 21.89 -7.59 -6.22
N GLU A 13 21.12 -7.52 -5.12
CA GLU A 13 20.73 -8.71 -4.36
C GLU A 13 19.48 -9.37 -4.94
N PRO A 14 19.37 -10.71 -4.92
CA PRO A 14 18.20 -11.43 -5.46
C PRO A 14 16.87 -11.05 -4.80
N ARG A 15 16.90 -10.61 -3.54
CA ARG A 15 15.71 -10.18 -2.79
C ARG A 15 15.19 -8.81 -3.22
N PHE A 16 15.99 -8.00 -3.91
CA PHE A 16 15.61 -6.64 -4.27
C PHE A 16 14.40 -6.62 -5.21
N ALA A 17 14.46 -7.37 -6.31
CA ALA A 17 13.41 -7.38 -7.32
C ALA A 17 12.01 -7.74 -6.77
N PRO A 18 11.82 -8.83 -5.99
CA PRO A 18 10.50 -9.13 -5.42
C PRO A 18 10.04 -8.08 -4.40
N ILE A 19 10.95 -7.48 -3.62
CA ILE A 19 10.60 -6.43 -2.66
C ILE A 19 10.19 -5.14 -3.38
N ASP A 20 10.92 -4.76 -4.43
CA ASP A 20 10.60 -3.58 -5.24
C ASP A 20 9.23 -3.72 -5.91
N ALA A 21 8.94 -4.91 -6.48
CA ALA A 21 7.63 -5.22 -7.05
C ALA A 21 6.51 -5.08 -5.99
N LEU A 22 6.68 -5.66 -4.80
CA LEU A 22 5.71 -5.55 -3.71
C LEU A 22 5.55 -4.10 -3.22
N ALA A 23 6.64 -3.34 -3.11
CA ALA A 23 6.62 -1.93 -2.72
C ALA A 23 5.86 -1.09 -3.75
N PHE A 24 6.03 -1.38 -5.04
CA PHE A 24 5.27 -0.74 -6.11
C PHE A 24 3.77 -1.03 -6.01
N GLN A 25 3.38 -2.30 -5.75
CA GLN A 25 1.98 -2.66 -5.54
C GLN A 25 1.39 -1.99 -4.30
N SER A 26 2.13 -1.96 -3.19
CA SER A 26 1.73 -1.26 -1.96
C SER A 26 1.45 0.23 -2.21
N LYS A 27 2.33 0.91 -2.96
CA LYS A 27 2.13 2.31 -3.37
C LYS A 27 0.85 2.47 -4.20
N ASN A 28 0.61 1.58 -5.15
CA ASN A 28 -0.58 1.64 -6.00
C ASN A 28 -1.86 1.43 -5.19
N LEU A 29 -1.85 0.48 -4.25
CA LEU A 29 -2.97 0.25 -3.34
C LEU A 29 -3.26 1.48 -2.48
N TYR A 30 -2.22 2.12 -1.95
CA TYR A 30 -2.35 3.37 -1.17
C TYR A 30 -2.93 4.51 -2.01
N ASN A 31 -2.46 4.67 -3.26
CA ASN A 31 -2.99 5.66 -4.18
C ASN A 31 -4.47 5.41 -4.51
N ALA A 32 -4.87 4.16 -4.71
CA ALA A 32 -6.26 3.78 -4.95
C ALA A 32 -7.15 4.11 -3.73
N ALA A 33 -6.71 3.77 -2.52
CA ALA A 33 -7.43 4.11 -1.28
C ALA A 33 -7.61 5.63 -1.13
N ASN A 34 -6.55 6.41 -1.36
CA ASN A 34 -6.62 7.87 -1.32
C ASN A 34 -7.54 8.46 -2.37
N TYR A 35 -7.55 7.90 -3.57
CA TYR A 35 -8.47 8.31 -4.63
C TYR A 35 -9.92 8.14 -4.15
N VAL A 36 -10.27 6.97 -3.61
CA VAL A 36 -11.63 6.70 -3.08
C VAL A 36 -12.01 7.68 -1.96
N ILE A 37 -11.10 7.97 -1.01
CA ILE A 37 -11.34 8.94 0.06
C ILE A 37 -11.63 10.34 -0.53
N ARG A 38 -10.84 10.78 -1.51
CA ARG A 38 -11.04 12.07 -2.16
C ARG A 38 -12.37 12.13 -2.91
N GLN A 39 -12.74 11.08 -3.64
CA GLN A 39 -14.04 11.00 -4.32
C GLN A 39 -15.19 11.16 -3.32
N ASN A 40 -15.15 10.42 -2.20
CA ASN A 40 -16.18 10.51 -1.16
C ASN A 40 -16.30 11.92 -0.57
N SER A 41 -15.17 12.59 -0.37
CA SER A 41 -15.15 13.96 0.15
C SER A 41 -15.67 14.98 -0.86
N ILE A 42 -15.27 14.88 -2.14
CA ILE A 42 -15.66 15.82 -3.20
C ILE A 42 -17.17 15.74 -3.47
N TYR A 43 -17.72 14.53 -3.51
CA TYR A 43 -19.13 14.30 -3.84
C TYR A 43 -20.05 14.18 -2.62
N GLY A 44 -19.53 14.33 -1.40
CA GLY A 44 -20.33 14.32 -0.18
C GLY A 44 -20.93 12.96 0.19
N TRP A 45 -20.31 11.85 -0.23
CA TRP A 45 -20.78 10.48 0.06
C TRP A 45 -20.50 9.99 1.49
N GLY A 46 -19.89 10.85 2.30
CA GLY A 46 -19.60 10.59 3.70
C GLY A 46 -18.22 10.00 3.94
N TYR A 47 -17.98 9.51 5.16
CA TYR A 47 -16.69 9.01 5.60
C TYR A 47 -16.59 7.49 5.49
N LEU A 48 -15.47 7.00 4.94
CA LEU A 48 -15.10 5.59 4.93
C LEU A 48 -14.18 5.28 6.11
N ASN A 49 -14.67 4.47 7.04
CA ASN A 49 -13.83 3.95 8.13
C ASN A 49 -12.82 2.92 7.63
N TYR A 50 -11.82 2.62 8.46
CA TYR A 50 -10.74 1.69 8.11
C TYR A 50 -11.23 0.29 7.73
N HIS A 51 -12.29 -0.21 8.38
CA HIS A 51 -12.84 -1.53 8.06
C HIS A 51 -13.44 -1.56 6.65
N LYS A 52 -14.26 -0.57 6.29
CA LYS A 52 -14.84 -0.45 4.95
C LYS A 52 -13.75 -0.29 3.90
N MET A 53 -12.73 0.52 4.18
CA MET A 53 -11.60 0.69 3.26
C MET A 53 -10.83 -0.62 3.05
N ALA A 54 -10.56 -1.36 4.12
CA ALA A 54 -9.88 -2.65 4.02
C ALA A 54 -10.69 -3.68 3.19
N GLN A 55 -12.01 -3.71 3.35
CA GLN A 55 -12.88 -4.55 2.53
C GLN A 55 -12.84 -4.15 1.05
N LEU A 56 -12.92 -2.85 0.74
CA LEU A 56 -12.85 -2.33 -0.63
C LEU A 56 -11.51 -2.66 -1.30
N MET A 57 -10.42 -2.50 -0.57
CA MET A 57 -9.08 -2.73 -1.09
C MET A 57 -8.77 -4.22 -1.32
N LYS A 58 -9.49 -5.14 -0.68
CA LYS A 58 -9.25 -6.60 -0.78
C LYS A 58 -9.44 -7.15 -2.21
N SER A 59 -10.29 -6.52 -3.01
CA SER A 59 -10.51 -6.89 -4.41
C SER A 59 -9.60 -6.14 -5.39
N HIS A 60 -8.81 -5.17 -4.92
CA HIS A 60 -7.93 -4.40 -5.78
C HIS A 60 -6.75 -5.27 -6.25
N PRO A 61 -6.37 -5.25 -7.54
CA PRO A 61 -5.29 -6.11 -8.06
C PRO A 61 -3.98 -5.99 -7.29
N ALA A 62 -3.61 -4.77 -6.89
CA ALA A 62 -2.41 -4.52 -6.10
C ALA A 62 -2.44 -5.10 -4.67
N TYR A 63 -3.61 -5.45 -4.13
CA TYR A 63 -3.74 -6.16 -2.86
C TYR A 63 -3.56 -7.68 -3.03
N GLN A 64 -3.91 -8.21 -4.20
CA GLN A 64 -3.88 -9.65 -4.51
C GLN A 64 -2.55 -10.10 -5.12
N ALA A 65 -1.65 -9.14 -5.38
CA ALA A 65 -0.34 -9.36 -5.99
C ALA A 65 0.69 -9.96 -5.02
#